data_AF-A0A4W5L1L6-F1
#
_entry.id   AF-A0A4W5L1L6-F1
#
_cell.length_a   1.000
_cell.length_b   1.000
_cell.length_c   1.000
_cell.angle_alpha   90.00
_cell.angle_beta   90.00
_cell.angle_gamma   90.00
#
_symmetry.space_group_name_H-M   'P 1'
#
loop_
_entity.id
_entity.type
_entity.pdbx_description
1 polymer ?
#
loop_
_entity_poly.entity_id
_entity_poly.type
_entity_poly.pdbx_seq_one_letter_code
_entity_poly.pdbx_strand_id
1 'polypeptide(L)'
;MISDPFVCQLQPASQAGQHQTGLCAHFTAASLSQQPDYPGPRPGSPRAHKATREMWHSLCPLQKRIMGRTQRSQSHRWSLTQVCVCVCVCHRIMRFPWQLSKEKVRRILQEALLVWSDVTPLKFTEVSSGRADIIIDFTRYWHGDNLPFDGPGGILAHAFFPRTHRAGDIHFDYDESWTVGNSMGTDLLQVAAHEFGHVLGLQHSLVDRAIMSPFYSFSYPLELSDDDKKGIQYLYGPPRKATPVITETNEIETTVPDPCRTNFDAVSMIRGELFFFKSCYVWRIRDGRLQAGYPALATRHWRGIPNNIDAAYEDKTGNSWFFQGDSYWVFDAERKITGPDSLSRLGLHVSDIQAALMWGEDKAQKTYLFKSGTYWRFSPLENRVETAHPRSMQDWGGIPMDIDAAFQDRYGYAHFLSGMQYWKFDPVEVKVLEGYPRYIGMDFFGCPLPIIDKAQEVHIARGGEWNITAK
;
A
#
# COMPACT_ATOMS: atom_id res chain seq x y z
N MET A 1 1.67 31.02 -2.44
CA MET A 1 2.88 30.77 -1.62
C MET A 1 3.48 29.50 -2.18
N ILE A 2 4.65 29.61 -2.80
CA ILE A 2 5.36 28.46 -3.37
C ILE A 2 6.04 27.80 -2.17
N SER A 3 5.55 26.62 -1.77
CA SER A 3 6.20 25.79 -0.75
C SER A 3 7.49 25.24 -1.35
N ASP A 4 8.63 25.49 -0.72
CA ASP A 4 9.91 24.87 -1.06
C ASP A 4 9.77 23.33 -1.05
N PRO A 5 10.46 22.60 -1.95
CA PRO A 5 10.38 21.15 -1.98
C PRO A 5 11.02 20.54 -0.73
N PHE A 6 10.33 19.60 -0.07
CA PHE A 6 10.88 18.82 1.04
C PHE A 6 11.93 17.82 0.51
N VAL A 7 13.06 17.69 1.19
CA VAL A 7 14.23 16.93 0.72
C VAL A 7 14.78 16.02 1.82
N CYS A 8 15.12 14.79 1.46
CA CYS A 8 15.96 13.92 2.30
C CYS A 8 17.44 14.26 2.07
N GLN A 9 18.21 14.51 3.13
CA GLN A 9 19.62 14.90 3.02
C GLN A 9 20.58 13.70 3.04
N LEU A 10 21.61 13.75 2.17
CA LEU A 10 22.71 12.79 2.11
C LEU A 10 24.01 13.38 2.67
N GLN A 11 24.80 12.57 3.38
CA GLN A 11 26.20 12.88 3.66
C GLN A 11 27.09 12.53 2.44
N PRO A 12 28.01 13.41 2.00
CA PRO A 12 29.04 13.03 1.03
C PRO A 12 30.04 12.06 1.66
N ALA A 13 30.43 11.00 0.94
CA ALA A 13 31.46 10.07 1.36
C ALA A 13 32.82 10.79 1.45
N SER A 14 33.24 11.17 2.67
CA SER A 14 34.53 11.83 2.87
C SER A 14 35.68 10.83 2.74
N GLN A 15 36.59 11.12 1.81
CA GLN A 15 37.91 10.48 1.78
C GLN A 15 38.68 10.86 3.05
N ALA A 16 39.30 9.88 3.68
CA ALA A 16 40.03 10.05 4.91
C ALA A 16 41.29 10.93 4.74
N GLY A 17 41.44 11.91 5.63
CA GLY A 17 42.72 12.37 6.15
C GLY A 17 43.18 13.77 5.71
N GLN A 18 43.11 14.74 6.62
CA GLN A 18 44.28 15.44 7.20
C GLN A 18 43.85 16.49 8.25
N HIS A 19 44.65 16.58 9.31
CA HIS A 19 44.56 17.56 10.40
C HIS A 19 44.67 19.02 9.91
N GLN A 20 43.92 19.95 10.51
CA GLN A 20 44.48 21.08 11.29
C GLN A 20 43.39 21.96 11.93
N THR A 21 43.84 22.62 12.99
CA THR A 21 43.22 23.51 13.98
C THR A 21 42.48 24.76 13.46
N GLY A 22 41.46 25.20 14.21
CA GLY A 22 41.33 26.61 14.60
C GLY A 22 40.08 27.40 14.15
N LEU A 23 39.42 27.98 15.17
CA LEU A 23 38.69 29.27 15.21
C LEU A 23 37.24 29.37 14.68
N CYS A 24 36.39 29.83 15.59
CA CYS A 24 35.05 30.37 15.37
C CYS A 24 35.08 31.62 14.47
N ALA A 25 34.10 31.72 13.56
CA ALA A 25 33.51 32.99 13.15
C ALA A 25 32.11 32.75 12.55
N HIS A 26 31.12 33.48 13.08
CA HIS A 26 29.82 33.71 12.46
C HIS A 26 30.00 34.33 11.06
N PHE A 27 29.14 33.99 10.09
CA PHE A 27 28.48 34.97 9.21
C PHE A 27 27.30 34.33 8.43
N THR A 28 26.39 35.21 8.06
CA THR A 28 24.99 35.08 7.65
C THR A 28 24.72 34.50 6.26
N ALA A 29 23.49 34.04 6.08
CA ALA A 29 22.87 33.65 4.82
C ALA A 29 22.92 34.75 3.73
N ALA A 30 23.22 34.34 2.49
CA ALA A 30 22.83 35.04 1.28
C ALA A 30 22.73 34.05 0.10
N SER A 31 21.57 34.08 -0.56
CA SER A 31 21.21 33.42 -1.81
C SER A 31 22.10 33.86 -2.98
N LEU A 32 22.35 32.98 -3.97
CA LEU A 32 22.03 33.21 -5.40
C LEU A 32 22.60 32.12 -6.34
N SER A 33 21.69 31.69 -7.22
CA SER A 33 21.80 31.22 -8.61
C SER A 33 23.15 31.25 -9.37
N GLN A 34 23.30 30.20 -10.21
CA GLN A 34 23.93 30.12 -11.55
C GLN A 34 25.45 29.86 -11.72
N GLN A 35 25.73 28.57 -12.05
CA GLN A 35 26.64 28.02 -13.09
C GLN A 35 28.19 28.12 -12.94
N PRO A 36 29.03 27.30 -13.65
CA PRO A 36 28.76 26.37 -14.78
C PRO A 36 29.36 24.94 -14.69
N ASP A 37 29.07 24.15 -15.73
CA ASP A 37 29.50 22.77 -16.05
C ASP A 37 30.90 22.32 -15.60
N TYR A 38 30.97 21.09 -15.05
CA TYR A 38 32.16 20.23 -15.08
C TYR A 38 31.76 18.82 -15.57
N PRO A 39 32.51 18.21 -16.52
CA PRO A 39 32.13 16.95 -17.14
C PRO A 39 32.37 15.78 -16.18
N GLY A 40 31.31 15.02 -15.89
CA GLY A 40 31.41 13.76 -15.14
C GLY A 40 32.25 12.71 -15.91
N PRO A 41 33.02 11.85 -15.21
CA PRO A 41 33.76 10.78 -15.85
C PRO A 41 32.80 9.71 -16.42
N ARG A 42 33.12 9.23 -17.62
CA ARG A 42 32.35 8.21 -18.35
C ARG A 42 32.24 6.88 -17.57
N PRO A 43 31.13 6.13 -17.70
CA PRO A 43 30.94 4.86 -17.02
C PRO A 43 31.86 3.78 -17.61
N GLY A 44 32.58 3.05 -16.74
CA GLY A 44 33.43 1.91 -17.15
C GLY A 44 34.79 1.75 -16.45
N SER A 45 34.98 2.24 -15.22
CA SER A 45 36.25 2.07 -14.50
C SER A 45 36.29 0.77 -13.66
N PRO A 46 37.30 -0.12 -13.86
CA PRO A 46 37.47 -1.37 -13.12
C PRO A 46 37.69 -1.23 -11.60
N ARG A 47 37.87 -0.01 -11.07
CA ARG A 47 38.12 0.22 -9.63
C ARG A 47 36.86 0.16 -8.77
N ALA A 48 35.67 0.39 -9.33
CA ALA A 48 34.40 0.21 -8.61
C ALA A 48 34.05 -1.27 -8.37
N HIS A 49 34.62 -2.19 -9.17
CA HIS A 49 34.29 -3.61 -9.17
C HIS A 49 35.00 -4.44 -8.08
N LYS A 50 36.04 -3.91 -7.43
CA LYS A 50 36.76 -4.65 -6.38
C LYS A 50 36.22 -4.37 -4.97
N ALA A 51 35.80 -3.14 -4.71
CA ALA A 51 35.21 -2.74 -3.43
C ALA A 51 33.86 -3.45 -3.14
N THR A 52 33.10 -3.75 -4.19
CA THR A 52 31.79 -4.42 -4.11
C THR A 52 31.88 -5.92 -3.79
N ARG A 53 32.97 -6.59 -4.19
CA ARG A 53 33.18 -8.02 -3.90
C ARG A 53 33.76 -8.27 -2.49
N GLU A 54 34.51 -7.31 -1.96
CA GLU A 54 35.05 -7.33 -0.60
C GLU A 54 34.02 -6.95 0.48
N MET A 55 32.84 -6.44 0.10
CA MET A 55 31.67 -6.20 0.99
C MET A 55 31.22 -7.46 1.76
N TRP A 56 31.44 -8.65 1.20
CA TRP A 56 30.92 -9.92 1.73
C TRP A 56 31.60 -10.38 3.05
N HIS A 57 32.84 -9.96 3.31
CA HIS A 57 33.62 -10.50 4.44
C HIS A 57 33.44 -9.76 5.76
N SER A 58 32.89 -8.54 5.76
CA SER A 58 32.87 -7.69 6.96
C SER A 58 31.58 -7.79 7.80
N LEU A 59 30.53 -8.45 7.29
CA LEU A 59 29.26 -8.67 7.99
C LEU A 59 29.18 -10.06 8.66
N CYS A 60 30.25 -10.87 8.63
CA CYS A 60 30.28 -12.22 9.18
C CYS A 60 31.53 -12.48 10.04
N PRO A 61 31.51 -12.20 11.36
CA PRO A 61 32.57 -12.61 12.27
C PRO A 61 32.26 -14.00 12.87
N LEU A 62 32.16 -15.06 12.05
CA LEU A 62 32.05 -16.43 12.56
C LEU A 62 32.71 -17.43 11.61
N GLN A 63 34.03 -17.33 11.49
CA GLN A 63 34.82 -18.41 10.90
C GLN A 63 36.23 -18.47 11.51
N LYS A 64 36.35 -19.01 12.73
CA LYS A 64 37.62 -19.61 13.18
C LYS A 64 37.38 -20.91 13.94
N ARG A 65 38.14 -21.92 13.51
CA ARG A 65 38.41 -23.27 14.07
C ARG A 65 37.33 -24.33 13.92
N ILE A 66 37.62 -25.34 13.08
CA ILE A 66 38.13 -26.67 13.50
C ILE A 66 38.86 -27.26 12.27
N MET A 67 40.18 -27.43 12.34
CA MET A 67 40.93 -28.32 11.44
C MET A 67 41.34 -29.54 12.25
N GLY A 68 40.68 -30.68 12.02
CA GLY A 68 41.19 -32.00 12.39
C GLY A 68 41.92 -32.59 11.18
N ARG A 69 43.22 -32.82 11.31
CA ARG A 69 44.06 -33.53 10.33
C ARG A 69 43.73 -35.02 10.36
N THR A 70 43.47 -35.63 9.21
CA THR A 70 43.87 -37.02 8.93
C THR A 70 44.00 -37.23 7.41
N GLN A 71 45.12 -37.83 7.01
CA GLN A 71 45.50 -38.13 5.63
C GLN A 71 44.73 -39.33 5.08
N ARG A 72 44.37 -39.26 3.78
CA ARG A 72 44.77 -40.15 2.65
C ARG A 72 43.59 -40.52 1.73
N SER A 73 43.87 -40.33 0.43
CA SER A 73 43.40 -41.11 -0.73
C SER A 73 42.04 -40.78 -1.40
N GLN A 74 42.19 -40.11 -2.55
CA GLN A 74 41.54 -40.35 -3.86
C GLN A 74 40.14 -39.80 -4.21
N SER A 75 40.12 -39.21 -5.43
CA SER A 75 39.04 -38.94 -6.40
C SER A 75 37.88 -37.98 -6.06
N HIS A 76 38.11 -36.71 -6.41
CA HIS A 76 37.22 -35.76 -7.11
C HIS A 76 35.74 -36.14 -7.35
N ARG A 77 34.84 -35.51 -6.58
CA ARG A 77 33.70 -34.71 -7.09
C ARG A 77 33.13 -33.87 -5.93
N TRP A 78 33.62 -32.64 -5.76
CA TRP A 78 33.04 -31.73 -4.77
C TRP A 78 31.80 -31.08 -5.38
N SER A 79 30.63 -31.60 -5.00
CA SER A 79 29.40 -30.82 -4.96
C SER A 79 29.68 -29.59 -4.10
N LEU A 80 29.72 -28.40 -4.71
CA LEU A 80 29.58 -27.15 -3.97
C LEU A 80 28.14 -27.09 -3.48
N THR A 81 27.87 -27.75 -2.36
CA THR A 81 26.65 -27.53 -1.60
C THR A 81 26.77 -26.10 -1.06
N GLN A 82 26.18 -25.16 -1.78
CA GLN A 82 26.15 -23.75 -1.41
C GLN A 82 25.27 -23.64 -0.17
N VAL A 83 25.88 -23.77 1.02
CA VAL A 83 25.24 -23.49 2.30
C VAL A 83 24.96 -21.99 2.31
N CYS A 84 23.72 -21.63 2.02
CA CYS A 84 23.37 -20.29 1.58
C CYS A 84 22.60 -19.55 2.69
N VAL A 85 23.34 -18.79 3.51
CA VAL A 85 22.92 -18.03 4.70
C VAL A 85 21.80 -17.02 4.38
N CYS A 86 20.72 -16.98 5.17
CA CYS A 86 19.78 -15.85 5.21
C CYS A 86 20.46 -14.69 5.94
N VAL A 87 20.48 -13.49 5.36
CA VAL A 87 21.03 -12.30 6.03
C VAL A 87 19.92 -11.71 6.90
N CYS A 88 20.05 -11.90 8.22
CA CYS A 88 19.15 -11.29 9.21
C CYS A 88 19.77 -9.98 9.71
N VAL A 89 19.03 -8.88 9.60
CA VAL A 89 19.40 -7.53 10.04
C VAL A 89 18.52 -7.16 11.22
N CYS A 90 19.11 -6.78 12.34
CA CYS A 90 18.37 -6.38 13.54
C CYS A 90 18.20 -4.86 13.59
N HIS A 91 17.02 -4.37 13.96
CA HIS A 91 16.78 -2.93 14.15
C HIS A 91 16.28 -2.61 15.56
N ARG A 92 16.51 -1.38 16.01
CA ARG A 92 16.03 -0.89 17.31
C ARG A 92 15.56 0.55 17.22
N ILE A 93 14.43 0.83 17.85
CA ILE A 93 13.86 2.19 17.92
C ILE A 93 14.18 2.80 19.28
N MET A 94 14.81 3.97 19.27
CA MET A 94 15.28 4.70 20.45
C MET A 94 14.19 5.60 21.03
N ARG A 95 13.68 6.52 20.21
CA ARG A 95 12.61 7.46 20.55
C ARG A 95 11.48 7.34 19.55
N PHE A 96 10.31 7.88 19.92
CA PHE A 96 9.09 7.85 19.13
C PHE A 96 8.53 9.27 19.01
N PRO A 97 7.92 9.64 17.87
CA PRO A 97 7.24 10.92 17.71
C PRO A 97 6.01 11.00 18.63
N TRP A 98 5.61 12.22 19.02
CA TRP A 98 4.47 12.43 19.92
C TRP A 98 3.11 12.32 19.21
N GLN A 99 3.10 12.53 17.89
CA GLN A 99 1.91 12.54 17.04
C GLN A 99 1.33 11.13 16.81
N LEU A 100 2.14 10.08 16.99
CA LEU A 100 1.77 8.68 16.70
C LEU A 100 2.05 7.76 17.90
N SER A 101 1.20 6.77 18.15
CA SER A 101 1.47 5.78 19.19
C SER A 101 2.70 4.92 18.86
N LYS A 102 3.39 4.44 19.90
CA LYS A 102 4.60 3.61 19.73
C LYS A 102 4.34 2.37 18.89
N GLU A 103 3.19 1.73 19.10
CA GLU A 103 2.75 0.55 18.34
C GLU A 103 2.51 0.89 16.87
N LYS A 104 1.98 2.08 16.57
CA LYS A 104 1.76 2.54 15.19
C LYS A 104 3.09 2.78 14.48
N VAL A 105 4.04 3.45 15.13
CA VAL A 105 5.39 3.71 14.60
C VAL A 105 6.16 2.41 14.33
N ARG A 106 6.16 1.45 15.28
CA ARG A 106 6.80 0.14 15.09
C ARG A 106 6.33 -0.57 13.83
N ARG A 107 5.01 -0.59 13.60
CA ARG A 107 4.43 -1.23 12.41
C ARG A 107 4.81 -0.52 11.12
N ILE A 108 4.78 0.82 11.10
CA ILE A 108 5.15 1.60 9.91
C ILE A 108 6.60 1.33 9.53
N LEU A 109 7.50 1.30 10.52
CA LEU A 109 8.91 1.00 10.29
C LEU A 109 9.10 -0.45 9.83
N GLN A 110 8.33 -1.40 10.37
CA GLN A 110 8.32 -2.78 9.89
C GLN A 110 7.84 -2.89 8.44
N GLU A 111 6.80 -2.15 8.07
CA GLU A 111 6.23 -2.11 6.72
C GLU A 111 7.22 -1.50 5.71
N ALA A 112 7.87 -0.39 6.07
CA ALA A 112 8.94 0.22 5.28
C ALA A 112 10.13 -0.75 5.06
N LEU A 113 10.48 -1.57 6.06
CA LEU A 113 11.50 -2.62 5.91
C LEU A 113 11.01 -3.79 5.05
N LEU A 114 9.72 -4.13 5.13
CA LEU A 114 9.12 -5.22 4.37
C LEU A 114 9.23 -4.99 2.86
N VAL A 115 9.03 -3.75 2.41
CA VAL A 115 9.16 -3.32 1.01
C VAL A 115 10.51 -3.75 0.41
N TRP A 116 11.59 -3.64 1.17
CA TRP A 116 12.92 -4.08 0.74
C TRP A 116 13.11 -5.61 0.85
N SER A 117 12.58 -6.24 1.91
CA SER A 117 12.68 -7.69 2.07
C SER A 117 11.85 -8.48 1.06
N ASP A 118 10.74 -7.94 0.56
CA ASP A 118 9.90 -8.62 -0.43
C ASP A 118 10.61 -8.79 -1.79
N VAL A 119 11.62 -7.95 -2.06
CA VAL A 119 12.41 -7.98 -3.32
C VAL A 119 13.87 -8.38 -3.11
N THR A 120 14.24 -8.89 -1.93
CA THR A 120 15.60 -9.35 -1.60
C THR A 120 15.57 -10.60 -0.71
N PRO A 121 16.71 -11.26 -0.44
CA PRO A 121 16.78 -12.32 0.58
C PRO A 121 16.96 -11.79 2.01
N LEU A 122 16.86 -10.47 2.24
CA LEU A 122 17.05 -9.85 3.55
C LEU A 122 15.88 -10.18 4.48
N LYS A 123 16.16 -10.28 5.77
CA LYS A 123 15.15 -10.40 6.82
C LYS A 123 15.42 -9.38 7.92
N PHE A 124 14.38 -8.73 8.42
CA PHE A 124 14.50 -7.71 9.45
C PHE A 124 13.80 -8.15 10.74
N THR A 125 14.44 -7.90 11.88
CA THR A 125 13.91 -8.24 13.21
C THR A 125 14.10 -7.08 14.17
N GLU A 126 13.02 -6.64 14.84
CA GLU A 126 13.12 -5.67 15.93
C GLU A 126 13.75 -6.31 17.18
N VAL A 127 14.70 -5.63 17.81
CA VAL A 127 15.27 -6.04 19.10
C VAL A 127 15.02 -4.97 20.17
N SER A 128 14.61 -5.41 21.36
CA SER A 128 14.30 -4.51 22.48
C SER A 128 15.54 -4.12 23.32
N SER A 129 16.59 -4.94 23.29
CA SER A 129 17.85 -4.70 24.00
C SER A 129 19.03 -5.32 23.26
N GLY A 130 20.25 -4.89 23.61
CA GLY A 130 21.49 -5.33 22.94
C GLY A 130 21.87 -4.46 21.74
N ARG A 131 22.81 -4.96 20.93
CA ARG A 131 23.31 -4.29 19.72
C ARG A 131 22.35 -4.56 18.56
N ALA A 132 21.97 -3.52 17.83
CA ALA A 132 21.22 -3.62 16.58
C ALA A 132 22.09 -3.09 15.42
N ASP A 133 21.80 -3.56 14.21
CA ASP A 133 22.47 -3.11 12.99
C ASP A 133 21.91 -1.79 12.48
N ILE A 134 20.62 -1.54 12.75
CA ILE A 134 19.91 -0.30 12.40
C ILE A 134 19.38 0.36 13.68
N ILE A 135 19.74 1.61 13.91
CA ILE A 135 19.26 2.42 15.04
C ILE A 135 18.35 3.50 14.50
N ILE A 136 17.09 3.50 14.93
CA ILE A 136 16.08 4.46 14.48
C ILE A 136 15.80 5.43 15.62
N ASP A 137 15.97 6.72 15.38
CA ASP A 137 15.77 7.75 16.39
C ASP A 137 14.97 8.95 15.85
N PHE A 138 14.04 9.46 16.66
CA PHE A 138 13.28 10.68 16.35
C PHE A 138 13.84 11.81 17.20
N THR A 139 14.35 12.86 16.58
CA THR A 139 15.11 13.91 17.27
C THR A 139 14.92 15.29 16.62
N ARG A 140 15.40 16.35 17.25
CA ARG A 140 15.10 17.74 16.88
C ARG A 140 16.40 18.53 16.77
N TYR A 141 16.48 19.46 15.82
CA TYR A 141 17.59 20.41 15.66
C TYR A 141 18.95 19.72 15.83
N TRP A 142 19.78 20.19 16.78
CA TRP A 142 21.06 19.58 17.12
C TRP A 142 20.90 18.29 17.92
N HIS A 143 21.35 17.17 17.34
CA HIS A 143 21.17 15.83 17.91
C HIS A 143 22.43 14.95 17.89
N GLY A 144 23.61 15.58 17.83
CA GLY A 144 24.89 14.94 18.15
C GLY A 144 25.60 14.25 16.99
N ASP A 145 25.20 14.49 15.74
CA ASP A 145 25.84 13.98 14.53
C ASP A 145 26.42 15.06 13.59
N ASN A 146 26.32 16.34 13.98
CA ASN A 146 26.68 17.53 13.19
C ASN A 146 25.82 17.76 11.93
N LEU A 147 24.65 17.10 11.82
CA LEU A 147 23.65 17.33 10.78
C LEU A 147 22.34 17.78 11.44
N PRO A 148 22.25 19.04 11.90
CA PRO A 148 21.06 19.49 12.61
C PRO A 148 19.84 19.58 11.67
N PHE A 149 18.67 19.21 12.19
CA PHE A 149 17.39 19.46 11.51
C PHE A 149 16.98 20.94 11.59
N ASP A 150 16.06 21.35 10.73
CA ASP A 150 15.58 22.72 10.55
C ASP A 150 14.20 23.01 11.14
N GLY A 151 13.51 22.00 11.69
CA GLY A 151 12.17 22.14 12.25
C GLY A 151 11.11 21.72 11.23
N PRO A 152 9.87 22.25 11.31
CA PRO A 152 8.81 21.81 10.40
C PRO A 152 9.12 22.13 8.92
N GLY A 153 9.17 21.09 8.10
CA GLY A 153 9.51 21.12 6.69
C GLY A 153 11.01 21.11 6.41
N GLY A 154 11.39 21.20 5.13
CA GLY A 154 12.79 21.14 4.75
C GLY A 154 13.35 19.72 4.85
N ILE A 155 14.16 19.44 5.87
CA ILE A 155 14.87 18.16 6.06
C ILE A 155 14.00 17.20 6.88
N LEU A 156 13.43 16.21 6.21
CA LEU A 156 12.51 15.27 6.86
C LEU A 156 13.21 14.21 7.72
N ALA A 157 14.35 13.73 7.22
CA ALA A 157 15.14 12.66 7.81
C ALA A 157 16.52 12.57 7.14
N HIS A 158 17.42 11.79 7.76
CA HIS A 158 18.65 11.33 7.13
C HIS A 158 19.11 9.99 7.70
N ALA A 159 19.91 9.29 6.89
CA ALA A 159 20.45 7.97 7.21
C ALA A 159 21.94 7.84 6.90
N PHE A 160 22.62 7.01 7.69
CA PHE A 160 24.05 6.76 7.57
C PHE A 160 24.35 5.44 6.86
N PHE A 161 25.08 5.55 5.76
CA PHE A 161 25.44 4.43 4.90
C PHE A 161 26.27 3.36 5.64
N PRO A 162 26.21 2.10 5.17
CA PRO A 162 27.13 1.06 5.60
C PRO A 162 28.61 1.50 5.53
N ARG A 163 29.41 1.07 6.52
CA ARG A 163 30.85 1.36 6.67
C ARG A 163 31.23 2.81 7.04
N THR A 164 30.27 3.66 7.39
CA THR A 164 30.53 4.91 8.12
C THR A 164 30.68 4.64 9.63
N HIS A 165 31.20 5.61 10.37
CA HIS A 165 31.35 5.51 11.84
C HIS A 165 30.01 5.46 12.59
N ARG A 166 28.89 5.79 11.92
CA ARG A 166 27.51 5.72 12.40
C ARG A 166 26.64 4.82 11.53
N ALA A 167 27.24 3.86 10.84
CA ALA A 167 26.53 3.01 9.88
C ALA A 167 25.28 2.38 10.50
N GLY A 168 24.13 2.55 9.83
CA GLY A 168 22.85 2.02 10.29
C GLY A 168 22.05 2.96 11.18
N ASP A 169 22.59 4.12 11.57
CA ASP A 169 21.79 5.16 12.23
C ASP A 169 20.84 5.81 11.22
N ILE A 170 19.59 6.00 11.63
CA ILE A 170 18.55 6.75 10.92
C ILE A 170 17.95 7.75 11.89
N HIS A 171 17.92 9.02 11.50
CA HIS A 171 17.29 10.07 12.27
C HIS A 171 16.10 10.64 11.48
N PHE A 172 14.96 10.74 12.15
CA PHE A 172 13.77 11.41 11.65
C PHE A 172 13.57 12.73 12.39
N ASP A 173 13.23 13.80 11.69
CA ASP A 173 12.92 15.07 12.36
C ASP A 173 11.61 14.93 13.14
N TYR A 174 11.71 15.11 14.45
CA TYR A 174 10.61 15.02 15.39
C TYR A 174 9.63 16.20 15.25
N ASP A 175 10.05 17.30 14.61
CA ASP A 175 9.20 18.48 14.34
C ASP A 175 8.26 18.35 13.14
N GLU A 176 8.46 17.31 12.33
CA GLU A 176 7.57 17.01 11.23
C GLU A 176 6.16 16.60 11.68
N SER A 177 5.16 16.98 10.88
CA SER A 177 3.78 16.53 11.08
C SER A 177 3.59 15.13 10.52
N TRP A 178 4.12 14.13 11.22
CA TRP A 178 4.08 12.73 10.80
C TRP A 178 2.64 12.20 10.68
N THR A 179 2.29 11.77 9.48
CA THR A 179 1.01 11.16 9.11
C THR A 179 1.23 9.77 8.51
N VAL A 180 0.13 9.08 8.16
CA VAL A 180 0.16 7.72 7.60
C VAL A 180 -0.93 7.56 6.55
N GLY A 181 -0.54 7.11 5.37
CA GLY A 181 -1.41 6.75 4.25
C GLY A 181 -2.23 7.93 3.71
N ASN A 182 -1.79 9.17 3.91
CA ASN A 182 -2.48 10.36 3.39
C ASN A 182 -1.51 11.51 3.13
N SER A 183 -1.98 12.52 2.40
CA SER A 183 -1.21 13.71 2.02
C SER A 183 -1.46 14.93 2.93
N MET A 184 -2.06 14.76 4.12
CA MET A 184 -2.33 15.88 5.04
C MET A 184 -1.11 16.31 5.86
N GLY A 185 -0.02 15.54 5.78
CA GLY A 185 1.28 15.85 6.39
C GLY A 185 2.38 15.03 5.73
N THR A 186 3.44 14.76 6.48
CA THR A 186 4.59 14.00 6.01
C THR A 186 4.36 12.52 6.29
N ASP A 187 4.28 11.68 5.26
CA ASP A 187 3.98 10.27 5.42
C ASP A 187 5.21 9.50 5.94
N LEU A 188 5.11 8.96 7.16
CA LEU A 188 6.24 8.28 7.81
C LEU A 188 6.65 6.99 7.07
N LEU A 189 5.71 6.30 6.42
CA LEU A 189 6.00 5.07 5.67
C LEU A 189 6.89 5.37 4.46
N GLN A 190 6.54 6.40 3.70
CA GLN A 190 7.29 6.84 2.52
C GLN A 190 8.70 7.30 2.88
N VAL A 191 8.86 8.15 3.90
CA VAL A 191 10.18 8.64 4.33
C VAL A 191 11.01 7.51 4.93
N ALA A 192 10.43 6.66 5.78
CA ALA A 192 11.17 5.54 6.34
C ALA A 192 11.65 4.55 5.28
N ALA A 193 10.83 4.24 4.28
CA ALA A 193 11.23 3.36 3.18
C ALA A 193 12.43 3.94 2.40
N HIS A 194 12.45 5.24 2.16
CA HIS A 194 13.57 5.95 1.55
C HIS A 194 14.85 5.83 2.40
N GLU A 195 14.78 6.18 3.68
CA GLU A 195 15.94 6.14 4.59
C GLU A 195 16.48 4.72 4.79
N PHE A 196 15.62 3.70 4.82
CA PHE A 196 16.09 2.32 4.83
C PHE A 196 16.85 1.94 3.57
N GLY A 197 16.49 2.48 2.41
CA GLY A 197 17.27 2.29 1.20
C GLY A 197 18.72 2.79 1.35
N HIS A 198 18.91 3.96 1.98
CA HIS A 198 20.25 4.48 2.30
C HIS A 198 21.02 3.60 3.27
N VAL A 199 20.38 3.13 4.35
CA VAL A 199 21.02 2.18 5.28
C VAL A 199 21.37 0.86 4.61
N LEU A 200 20.60 0.44 3.61
CA LEU A 200 20.91 -0.72 2.77
C LEU A 200 21.93 -0.42 1.66
N GLY A 201 22.43 0.81 1.57
CA GLY A 201 23.51 1.21 0.68
C GLY A 201 23.08 1.77 -0.69
N LEU A 202 21.80 2.05 -0.89
CA LEU A 202 21.30 2.74 -2.09
C LEU A 202 21.55 4.23 -2.00
N GLN A 203 21.93 4.84 -3.13
CA GLN A 203 22.03 6.29 -3.28
C GLN A 203 20.74 6.85 -3.87
N HIS A 204 20.62 8.19 -3.88
CA HIS A 204 19.51 8.83 -4.55
C HIS A 204 19.41 8.43 -6.03
N SER A 205 18.18 8.17 -6.46
CA SER A 205 17.84 7.98 -7.87
C SER A 205 17.50 9.30 -8.53
N LEU A 206 17.80 9.42 -9.82
CA LEU A 206 17.33 10.51 -10.68
C LEU A 206 15.99 10.18 -11.34
N VAL A 207 15.47 8.96 -11.16
CA VAL A 207 14.18 8.54 -11.68
C VAL A 207 13.08 9.20 -10.87
N ASP A 208 12.28 10.02 -11.54
CA ASP A 208 11.13 10.67 -10.93
C ASP A 208 10.17 9.63 -10.32
N ARG A 209 9.71 9.92 -9.10
CA ARG A 209 8.85 9.04 -8.26
C ARG A 209 9.45 7.69 -7.85
N ALA A 210 10.75 7.45 -8.05
CA ALA A 210 11.43 6.35 -7.36
C ALA A 210 11.41 6.59 -5.84
N ILE A 211 11.36 5.53 -5.03
CA ILE A 211 11.42 5.69 -3.56
C ILE A 211 12.72 6.38 -3.18
N MET A 212 13.84 6.06 -3.85
CA MET A 212 15.12 6.71 -3.63
C MET A 212 15.25 8.10 -4.30
N SER A 213 14.19 8.70 -4.83
CA SER A 213 14.24 10.09 -5.31
C SER A 213 14.51 11.05 -4.15
N PRO A 214 15.39 12.07 -4.29
CA PRO A 214 15.72 13.01 -3.21
C PRO A 214 14.53 13.88 -2.76
N PHE A 215 13.55 14.07 -3.63
CA PHE A 215 12.39 14.91 -3.37
C PHE A 215 11.22 14.06 -2.90
N TYR A 216 10.64 14.45 -1.77
CA TYR A 216 9.48 13.77 -1.22
C TYR A 216 8.30 13.82 -2.20
N SER A 217 7.79 12.64 -2.55
CA SER A 217 6.58 12.46 -3.34
C SER A 217 5.72 11.40 -2.66
N PHE A 218 4.52 11.78 -2.23
CA PHE A 218 3.58 10.85 -1.63
C PHE A 218 3.08 9.84 -2.67
N SER A 219 3.24 8.55 -2.39
CA SER A 219 2.61 7.45 -3.12
C SER A 219 1.87 6.54 -2.14
N TYR A 220 0.61 6.23 -2.45
CA TYR A 220 -0.15 5.22 -1.73
C TYR A 220 -0.93 4.37 -2.73
N PRO A 221 -0.76 3.03 -2.75
CA PRO A 221 0.15 2.25 -1.92
C PRO A 221 1.63 2.59 -2.24
N LEU A 222 2.52 2.27 -1.29
CA LEU A 222 3.95 2.44 -1.48
C LEU A 222 4.45 1.38 -2.46
N GLU A 223 5.06 1.79 -3.57
CA GLU A 223 5.60 0.86 -4.58
C GLU A 223 7.05 1.19 -4.93
N LEU A 224 7.93 0.17 -4.93
CA LEU A 224 9.29 0.31 -5.44
C LEU A 224 9.28 0.44 -6.96
N SER A 225 10.01 1.42 -7.49
CA SER A 225 10.28 1.53 -8.91
C SER A 225 11.18 0.38 -9.37
N ASP A 226 11.22 0.13 -10.68
CA ASP A 226 12.15 -0.85 -11.25
C ASP A 226 13.62 -0.44 -11.05
N ASP A 227 13.90 0.86 -10.91
CA ASP A 227 15.24 1.36 -10.58
C ASP A 227 15.64 0.98 -9.15
N ASP A 228 14.73 1.20 -8.18
CA ASP A 228 14.94 0.80 -6.79
C ASP A 228 15.16 -0.72 -6.66
N LYS A 229 14.34 -1.52 -7.36
CA LYS A 229 14.46 -3.00 -7.38
C LYS A 229 15.80 -3.44 -7.97
N LYS A 230 16.21 -2.86 -9.11
CA LYS A 230 17.50 -3.19 -9.74
C LYS A 230 18.67 -2.81 -8.84
N GLY A 231 18.61 -1.63 -8.21
CA GLY A 231 19.62 -1.15 -7.27
C GLY A 231 19.78 -2.11 -6.08
N ILE A 232 18.68 -2.45 -5.41
CA ILE A 232 18.77 -3.29 -4.20
C ILE A 232 19.13 -4.74 -4.53
N GLN A 233 18.62 -5.28 -5.64
CA GLN A 233 18.96 -6.64 -6.07
C GLN A 233 20.37 -6.75 -6.61
N TYR A 234 20.96 -5.67 -7.10
CA TYR A 234 22.39 -5.63 -7.42
C TYR A 234 23.25 -5.83 -6.16
N LEU A 235 22.83 -5.30 -5.01
CA LEU A 235 23.54 -5.42 -3.74
C LEU A 235 23.29 -6.76 -3.04
N TYR A 236 22.04 -7.22 -3.01
CA TYR A 236 21.63 -8.36 -2.17
C TYR A 236 21.10 -9.58 -2.93
N GLY A 237 20.89 -9.45 -4.24
CA GLY A 237 20.24 -10.47 -5.07
C GLY A 237 18.70 -10.42 -5.01
N PRO A 238 18.02 -11.10 -5.95
CA PRO A 238 16.56 -11.23 -5.96
C PRO A 238 16.06 -12.11 -4.80
N PRO A 239 14.76 -12.02 -4.45
CA PRO A 239 14.19 -12.85 -3.39
C PRO A 239 14.28 -14.32 -3.81
N ARG A 240 14.57 -15.20 -2.85
CA ARG A 240 14.54 -16.64 -3.12
C ARG A 240 13.08 -17.01 -3.38
N LYS A 241 12.79 -17.48 -4.60
CA LYS A 241 11.48 -18.09 -4.90
C LYS A 241 11.24 -19.18 -3.86
N ALA A 242 10.33 -18.94 -2.91
CA ALA A 242 9.61 -20.04 -2.30
C ALA A 242 8.97 -20.76 -3.48
N THR A 243 9.31 -22.03 -3.68
CA THR A 243 8.64 -22.86 -4.66
C THR A 243 7.14 -22.65 -4.44
N PRO A 244 6.38 -22.19 -5.45
CA PRO A 244 4.94 -22.16 -5.28
C PRO A 244 4.53 -23.57 -4.92
N VAL A 245 3.82 -23.73 -3.80
CA VAL A 245 3.04 -24.94 -3.58
C VAL A 245 1.99 -24.89 -4.68
N ILE A 246 2.32 -25.52 -5.81
CA ILE A 246 1.37 -25.81 -6.86
C ILE A 246 0.46 -26.84 -6.23
N THR A 247 -0.66 -26.38 -5.68
CA THR A 247 -1.83 -27.24 -5.56
C THR A 247 -2.17 -27.63 -6.99
N GLU A 248 -2.05 -28.92 -7.31
CA GLU A 248 -2.48 -29.45 -8.59
C GLU A 248 -3.98 -29.15 -8.78
N THR A 249 -4.31 -28.13 -9.57
CA THR A 249 -5.59 -28.03 -10.25
C THR A 249 -5.36 -27.54 -11.66
N ASN A 250 -5.91 -28.29 -12.62
CA ASN A 250 -5.95 -27.95 -14.04
C ASN A 250 -6.88 -26.75 -14.29
N GLU A 251 -6.51 -25.56 -13.84
CA GLU A 251 -7.27 -24.34 -14.11
C GLU A 251 -6.53 -23.46 -15.12
N ILE A 252 -7.25 -23.22 -16.23
CA ILE A 252 -6.93 -22.33 -17.33
C ILE A 252 -6.55 -20.95 -16.78
N GLU A 253 -5.48 -20.35 -17.31
CA GLU A 253 -5.04 -18.99 -17.01
C GLU A 253 -6.25 -18.04 -16.95
N THR A 254 -6.60 -17.59 -15.74
CA THR A 254 -7.65 -16.60 -15.52
C THR A 254 -7.14 -15.27 -16.07
N THR A 255 -7.54 -14.95 -17.29
CA THR A 255 -7.33 -13.64 -17.91
C THR A 255 -7.88 -12.56 -16.99
N VAL A 256 -7.07 -11.53 -16.73
CA VAL A 256 -7.48 -10.32 -15.99
C VAL A 256 -8.87 -9.87 -16.47
N PRO A 257 -9.85 -9.63 -15.57
CA PRO A 257 -11.21 -9.28 -15.99
C PRO A 257 -11.24 -7.96 -16.78
N ASP A 258 -12.07 -7.89 -17.82
CA ASP A 258 -12.29 -6.67 -18.58
C ASP A 258 -13.34 -5.78 -17.88
N PRO A 259 -13.01 -4.58 -17.37
CA PRO A 259 -13.95 -3.72 -16.68
C PRO A 259 -15.12 -3.26 -17.57
N CYS A 260 -14.99 -3.35 -18.90
CA CYS A 260 -16.06 -3.02 -19.84
C CYS A 260 -17.09 -4.15 -20.01
N ARG A 261 -16.77 -5.37 -19.59
CA ARG A 261 -17.54 -6.59 -19.89
C ARG A 261 -17.81 -7.45 -18.65
N THR A 262 -17.59 -6.91 -17.46
CA THR A 262 -17.78 -7.62 -16.19
C THR A 262 -18.77 -6.89 -15.28
N ASN A 263 -19.37 -7.63 -14.36
CA ASN A 263 -19.89 -7.07 -13.11
C ASN A 263 -18.80 -7.02 -12.04
N PHE A 264 -19.11 -6.49 -10.87
CA PHE A 264 -18.17 -6.34 -9.75
C PHE A 264 -18.74 -7.00 -8.51
N ASP A 265 -17.87 -7.65 -7.74
CA ASP A 265 -18.27 -8.43 -6.56
C ASP A 265 -18.44 -7.52 -5.33
N ALA A 266 -17.72 -6.38 -5.29
CA ALA A 266 -17.91 -5.34 -4.30
C ALA A 266 -17.46 -3.99 -4.86
N VAL A 267 -18.00 -2.90 -4.32
CA VAL A 267 -17.55 -1.53 -4.61
C VAL A 267 -17.63 -0.73 -3.33
N SER A 268 -16.59 0.03 -3.03
CA SER A 268 -16.57 0.90 -1.85
C SER A 268 -15.76 2.16 -2.09
N MET A 269 -16.20 3.24 -1.45
CA MET A 269 -15.30 4.36 -1.15
C MET A 269 -14.37 3.94 -0.01
N ILE A 270 -13.07 4.08 -0.21
CA ILE A 270 -12.04 3.82 0.80
C ILE A 270 -11.08 5.01 0.74
N ARG A 271 -10.94 5.75 1.84
CA ARG A 271 -10.07 6.93 1.96
C ARG A 271 -10.33 8.00 0.89
N GLY A 272 -11.59 8.20 0.55
CA GLY A 272 -12.01 9.21 -0.43
C GLY A 272 -11.82 8.79 -1.90
N GLU A 273 -11.46 7.53 -2.17
CA GLU A 273 -11.28 7.00 -3.51
C GLU A 273 -12.19 5.81 -3.75
N LEU A 274 -12.59 5.62 -5.00
CA LEU A 274 -13.54 4.59 -5.37
C LEU A 274 -12.79 3.33 -5.81
N PHE A 275 -13.10 2.21 -5.16
CA PHE A 275 -12.53 0.90 -5.48
C PHE A 275 -13.61 -0.05 -5.98
N PHE A 276 -13.35 -0.66 -7.14
CA PHE A 276 -14.16 -1.72 -7.72
C PHE A 276 -13.42 -3.06 -7.59
N PHE A 277 -14.07 -4.09 -7.06
CA PHE A 277 -13.46 -5.39 -6.81
C PHE A 277 -14.06 -6.45 -7.74
N LYS A 278 -13.21 -7.28 -8.34
CA LYS A 278 -13.62 -8.46 -9.10
C LYS A 278 -12.60 -9.57 -8.92
N SER A 279 -13.02 -10.69 -8.35
CA SER A 279 -12.12 -11.78 -7.98
C SER A 279 -10.96 -11.22 -7.14
N CYS A 280 -9.71 -11.56 -7.48
CA CYS A 280 -8.54 -11.07 -6.73
C CYS A 280 -8.07 -9.69 -7.18
N TYR A 281 -8.75 -9.06 -8.13
CA TYR A 281 -8.39 -7.79 -8.72
C TYR A 281 -9.22 -6.64 -8.15
N VAL A 282 -8.61 -5.46 -8.14
CA VAL A 282 -9.25 -4.21 -7.81
C VAL A 282 -8.91 -3.17 -8.86
N TRP A 283 -9.83 -2.24 -9.14
CA TRP A 283 -9.60 -1.00 -9.88
C TRP A 283 -9.76 0.17 -8.93
N ARG A 284 -8.94 1.19 -9.10
CA ARG A 284 -8.95 2.40 -8.28
C ARG A 284 -9.26 3.61 -9.14
N ILE A 285 -10.26 4.38 -8.73
CA ILE A 285 -10.70 5.60 -9.39
C ILE A 285 -10.54 6.77 -8.40
N ARG A 286 -9.74 7.76 -8.79
CA ARG A 286 -9.55 9.02 -8.07
C ARG A 286 -10.03 10.16 -8.96
N ASP A 287 -10.85 11.04 -8.42
CA ASP A 287 -11.43 12.19 -9.13
C ASP A 287 -12.09 11.82 -10.47
N GLY A 288 -12.81 10.69 -10.49
CA GLY A 288 -13.50 10.18 -11.69
C GLY A 288 -12.57 9.61 -12.77
N ARG A 289 -11.28 9.41 -12.48
CA ARG A 289 -10.31 8.84 -13.41
C ARG A 289 -9.73 7.53 -12.90
N LEU A 290 -9.72 6.52 -13.76
CA LEU A 290 -9.01 5.27 -13.51
C LEU A 290 -7.51 5.54 -13.36
N GLN A 291 -6.93 5.03 -12.27
CA GLN A 291 -5.50 5.19 -12.00
C GLN A 291 -4.65 4.24 -12.84
N ALA A 292 -3.45 4.67 -13.21
CA ALA A 292 -2.49 3.84 -13.94
C ALA A 292 -2.02 2.66 -13.08
N GLY A 293 -1.73 1.51 -13.72
CA GLY A 293 -1.32 0.29 -13.01
C GLY A 293 -2.47 -0.59 -12.54
N TYR A 294 -3.72 -0.21 -12.84
CA TYR A 294 -4.92 -0.98 -12.52
C TYR A 294 -5.51 -1.68 -13.76
N PRO A 295 -6.10 -2.89 -13.60
CA PRO A 295 -6.34 -3.58 -12.33
C PRO A 295 -5.06 -4.09 -11.64
N ALA A 296 -5.11 -4.08 -10.31
CA ALA A 296 -4.04 -4.60 -9.45
C ALA A 296 -4.60 -5.70 -8.54
N LEU A 297 -3.74 -6.54 -7.97
CA LEU A 297 -4.19 -7.51 -6.98
C LEU A 297 -4.64 -6.80 -5.71
N ALA A 298 -5.81 -7.15 -5.16
CA ALA A 298 -6.33 -6.58 -3.92
C ALA A 298 -5.37 -6.78 -2.73
N THR A 299 -4.60 -7.89 -2.75
CA THR A 299 -3.57 -8.19 -1.73
C THR A 299 -2.43 -7.18 -1.68
N ARG A 300 -2.24 -6.36 -2.72
CA ARG A 300 -1.28 -5.24 -2.70
C ARG A 300 -1.73 -4.08 -1.81
N HIS A 301 -3.04 -3.94 -1.61
CA HIS A 301 -3.63 -2.91 -0.76
C HIS A 301 -3.99 -3.44 0.63
N TRP A 302 -4.47 -4.68 0.70
CA TRP A 302 -4.92 -5.30 1.94
C TRP A 302 -4.25 -6.66 2.11
N ARG A 303 -3.10 -6.69 2.80
CA ARG A 303 -2.32 -7.92 2.94
C ARG A 303 -3.10 -8.97 3.73
N GLY A 304 -3.46 -10.07 3.07
CA GLY A 304 -4.26 -11.15 3.66
C GLY A 304 -5.78 -10.95 3.54
N ILE A 305 -6.22 -10.02 2.69
CA ILE A 305 -7.59 -10.02 2.16
C ILE A 305 -7.85 -11.32 1.40
N PRO A 306 -9.05 -11.91 1.46
CA PRO A 306 -9.41 -13.04 0.62
C PRO A 306 -9.35 -12.69 -0.88
N ASN A 307 -9.17 -13.74 -1.70
CA ASN A 307 -9.06 -13.62 -3.14
C ASN A 307 -10.38 -13.23 -3.84
N ASN A 308 -11.51 -13.27 -3.16
CA ASN A 308 -12.78 -12.78 -3.65
C ASN A 308 -13.55 -12.23 -2.44
N ILE A 309 -14.26 -11.12 -2.62
CA ILE A 309 -15.07 -10.51 -1.56
C ILE A 309 -16.47 -10.29 -2.09
N ASP A 310 -17.46 -10.41 -1.23
CA ASP A 310 -18.88 -10.26 -1.57
C ASP A 310 -19.40 -8.85 -1.22
N ALA A 311 -18.75 -8.15 -0.30
CA ALA A 311 -19.08 -6.77 0.04
C ALA A 311 -17.89 -6.05 0.67
N ALA A 312 -17.89 -4.73 0.57
CA ALA A 312 -16.92 -3.86 1.23
C ALA A 312 -17.57 -2.55 1.65
N TYR A 313 -17.11 -1.97 2.77
CA TYR A 313 -17.37 -0.58 3.11
C TYR A 313 -16.25 -0.03 4.00
N GLU A 314 -16.08 1.29 4.07
CA GLU A 314 -15.21 1.94 5.07
C GLU A 314 -16.07 2.47 6.23
N ASP A 315 -15.64 2.28 7.48
CA ASP A 315 -16.33 2.84 8.64
C ASP A 315 -15.91 4.29 8.95
N LYS A 316 -16.61 4.97 9.88
CA LYS A 316 -16.31 6.37 10.24
C LYS A 316 -14.92 6.59 10.83
N THR A 317 -14.26 5.52 11.29
CA THR A 317 -12.90 5.59 11.83
C THR A 317 -11.84 5.36 10.77
N GLY A 318 -12.25 5.10 9.52
CA GLY A 318 -11.36 4.84 8.39
C GLY A 318 -10.91 3.39 8.27
N ASN A 319 -11.58 2.44 8.96
CA ASN A 319 -11.29 1.04 8.76
C ASN A 319 -12.08 0.48 7.58
N SER A 320 -11.41 -0.27 6.72
CA SER A 320 -12.03 -0.99 5.61
C SER A 320 -12.54 -2.35 6.11
N TRP A 321 -13.81 -2.62 5.90
CA TRP A 321 -14.48 -3.89 6.19
C TRP A 321 -14.68 -4.66 4.89
N PHE A 322 -14.29 -5.92 4.87
CA PHE A 322 -14.47 -6.84 3.75
C PHE A 322 -15.23 -8.06 4.21
N PHE A 323 -16.16 -8.54 3.38
CA PHE A 323 -16.99 -9.70 3.64
C PHE A 323 -16.75 -10.76 2.58
N GLN A 324 -16.71 -12.02 2.97
CA GLN A 324 -16.65 -13.17 2.07
C GLN A 324 -17.31 -14.37 2.76
N GLY A 325 -18.36 -14.90 2.15
CA GLY A 325 -19.18 -15.94 2.74
C GLY A 325 -19.64 -15.56 4.14
N ASP A 326 -19.56 -16.50 5.07
CA ASP A 326 -19.95 -16.31 6.47
C ASP A 326 -18.89 -15.59 7.31
N SER A 327 -17.89 -14.98 6.66
CA SER A 327 -16.71 -14.40 7.30
C SER A 327 -16.50 -12.93 6.92
N TYR A 328 -15.85 -12.18 7.81
CA TYR A 328 -15.44 -10.80 7.57
C TYR A 328 -14.01 -10.51 8.05
N TRP A 329 -13.43 -9.44 7.52
CA TRP A 329 -12.11 -8.91 7.83
C TRP A 329 -12.21 -7.40 8.02
N VAL A 330 -11.40 -6.86 8.93
CA VAL A 330 -11.31 -5.43 9.18
C VAL A 330 -9.87 -4.99 9.01
N PHE A 331 -9.64 -3.91 8.29
CA PHE A 331 -8.33 -3.36 7.99
C PHE A 331 -8.25 -1.89 8.37
N ASP A 332 -7.11 -1.46 8.90
CA ASP A 332 -6.74 -0.05 9.02
C ASP A 332 -5.58 0.16 8.06
N ALA A 333 -5.83 0.86 6.95
CA ALA A 333 -4.93 0.87 5.79
C ALA A 333 -4.72 -0.56 5.27
N GLU A 334 -3.46 -0.97 5.16
CA GLU A 334 -3.02 -2.28 4.72
C GLU A 334 -2.98 -3.30 5.87
N ARG A 335 -3.11 -2.83 7.12
CA ARG A 335 -3.02 -3.66 8.31
C ARG A 335 -4.36 -4.33 8.61
N LYS A 336 -4.39 -5.66 8.50
CA LYS A 336 -5.48 -6.47 9.05
C LYS A 336 -5.58 -6.28 10.56
N ILE A 337 -6.68 -5.68 11.02
CA ILE A 337 -7.05 -5.59 12.43
C ILE A 337 -7.55 -6.95 12.91
N THR A 338 -8.48 -7.55 12.16
CA THR A 338 -9.07 -8.85 12.49
C THR A 338 -9.55 -9.58 11.23
N GLY A 339 -9.87 -10.87 11.37
CA GLY A 339 -10.42 -11.71 10.31
C GLY A 339 -9.54 -12.93 9.97
N PRO A 340 -10.11 -14.01 9.40
CA PRO A 340 -11.55 -14.20 9.19
C PRO A 340 -12.29 -14.34 10.52
N ASP A 341 -13.31 -13.52 10.73
CA ASP A 341 -14.23 -13.58 11.86
C ASP A 341 -15.62 -13.92 11.34
N SER A 342 -16.38 -14.74 12.08
CA SER A 342 -17.71 -15.16 11.64
C SER A 342 -18.74 -14.04 11.73
N LEU A 343 -19.61 -13.92 10.73
CA LEU A 343 -20.80 -13.05 10.72
C LEU A 343 -21.71 -13.27 11.93
N SER A 344 -21.73 -14.47 12.51
CA SER A 344 -22.50 -14.76 13.73
C SER A 344 -22.06 -13.88 14.91
N ARG A 345 -20.79 -13.43 14.94
CA ARG A 345 -20.29 -12.48 15.95
C ARG A 345 -20.96 -11.11 15.83
N LEU A 346 -21.43 -10.74 14.65
CA LEU A 346 -22.16 -9.51 14.38
C LEU A 346 -23.67 -9.67 14.60
N GLY A 347 -24.14 -10.85 15.04
CA GLY A 347 -25.55 -11.19 15.16
C GLY A 347 -26.22 -11.57 13.84
N LEU A 348 -25.43 -11.95 12.83
CA LEU A 348 -25.91 -12.31 11.49
C LEU A 348 -25.78 -13.82 11.25
N HIS A 349 -26.91 -14.47 10.99
CA HIS A 349 -26.97 -15.91 10.66
C HIS A 349 -27.33 -16.09 9.17
N VAL A 350 -26.46 -15.57 8.30
CA VAL A 350 -26.59 -15.64 6.84
C VAL A 350 -25.33 -16.23 6.23
N SER A 351 -25.43 -16.74 5.00
CA SER A 351 -24.33 -17.35 4.27
C SER A 351 -23.30 -16.36 3.73
N ASP A 352 -23.72 -15.11 3.50
CA ASP A 352 -22.94 -14.04 2.87
C ASP A 352 -23.66 -12.70 3.01
N ILE A 353 -22.94 -11.62 2.71
CA ILE A 353 -23.46 -10.26 2.58
C ILE A 353 -23.18 -9.81 1.15
N GLN A 354 -24.22 -9.40 0.41
CA GLN A 354 -24.10 -9.05 -1.02
C GLN A 354 -23.66 -7.60 -1.24
N ALA A 355 -23.96 -6.71 -0.29
CA ALA A 355 -23.51 -5.34 -0.37
C ALA A 355 -23.44 -4.75 1.03
N ALA A 356 -22.56 -3.77 1.21
CA ALA A 356 -22.48 -2.98 2.42
C ALA A 356 -22.43 -1.50 2.04
N LEU A 357 -23.16 -0.67 2.76
CA LEU A 357 -23.26 0.76 2.49
C LEU A 357 -23.15 1.53 3.79
N MET A 358 -22.17 2.42 3.87
CA MET A 358 -22.20 3.50 4.84
C MET A 358 -22.89 4.70 4.19
N TRP A 359 -24.04 5.11 4.73
CA TRP A 359 -24.85 6.17 4.13
C TRP A 359 -25.37 7.20 5.13
N GLY A 360 -25.31 8.47 4.72
CA GLY A 360 -25.79 9.65 5.44
C GLY A 360 -24.76 10.78 5.51
N GLU A 361 -25.13 11.87 6.17
CA GLU A 361 -24.21 12.96 6.51
C GLU A 361 -23.37 12.61 7.75
N ASP A 362 -22.16 13.16 7.89
CA ASP A 362 -21.15 12.80 8.91
C ASP A 362 -21.71 12.38 10.28
N LYS A 363 -22.57 13.22 10.89
CA LYS A 363 -23.14 12.97 12.22
C LYS A 363 -24.25 11.92 12.23
N ALA A 364 -24.93 11.69 11.11
CA ALA A 364 -26.07 10.79 10.98
C ALA A 364 -25.79 9.51 10.16
N GLN A 365 -24.57 9.36 9.63
CA GLN A 365 -24.14 8.20 8.86
C GLN A 365 -24.43 6.89 9.60
N LYS A 366 -25.07 5.96 8.88
CA LYS A 366 -25.45 4.62 9.33
C LYS A 366 -24.86 3.59 8.37
N THR A 367 -24.59 2.39 8.88
CA THR A 367 -24.12 1.28 8.05
C THR A 367 -25.28 0.32 7.78
N TYR A 368 -25.38 -0.13 6.54
CA TYR A 368 -26.41 -1.03 6.05
C TYR A 368 -25.75 -2.25 5.41
N LEU A 369 -26.19 -3.45 5.78
CA LEU A 369 -25.70 -4.71 5.21
C LEU A 369 -26.87 -5.38 4.48
N PHE A 370 -26.70 -5.72 3.21
CA PHE A 370 -27.77 -6.19 2.33
C PHE A 370 -27.62 -7.68 2.01
N LYS A 371 -28.76 -8.38 1.99
CA LYS A 371 -28.86 -9.78 1.58
C LYS A 371 -30.27 -10.12 1.09
N SER A 372 -30.37 -10.65 -0.12
CA SER A 372 -31.55 -11.31 -0.71
C SER A 372 -32.84 -10.51 -0.55
N GLY A 373 -32.89 -9.28 -1.06
CA GLY A 373 -34.07 -8.41 -0.94
C GLY A 373 -34.33 -7.85 0.45
N THR A 374 -33.38 -7.99 1.37
CA THR A 374 -33.49 -7.51 2.75
C THR A 374 -32.19 -6.83 3.22
N TYR A 375 -32.26 -6.09 4.34
CA TYR A 375 -31.09 -5.43 4.90
C TYR A 375 -31.14 -5.29 6.43
N TRP A 376 -29.96 -5.18 7.06
CA TRP A 376 -29.81 -4.84 8.47
C TRP A 376 -29.15 -3.48 8.63
N ARG A 377 -29.49 -2.79 9.72
CA ARG A 377 -28.68 -1.67 10.20
C ARG A 377 -27.59 -2.21 11.12
N PHE A 378 -26.36 -1.81 10.84
CA PHE A 378 -25.17 -2.26 11.54
C PHE A 378 -24.54 -1.11 12.34
N SER A 379 -24.16 -1.41 13.59
CA SER A 379 -23.37 -0.51 14.43
C SER A 379 -21.93 -1.00 14.48
N PRO A 380 -20.99 -0.33 13.80
CA PRO A 380 -19.57 -0.67 13.88
C PRO A 380 -18.97 -0.38 15.27
N LEU A 381 -19.57 0.53 16.05
CA LEU A 381 -19.13 0.81 17.42
C LEU A 381 -19.41 -0.37 18.35
N GLU A 382 -20.60 -0.98 18.20
CA GLU A 382 -21.05 -2.11 19.03
C GLU A 382 -20.68 -3.47 18.41
N ASN A 383 -20.11 -3.48 17.20
CA ASN A 383 -19.83 -4.67 16.40
C ASN A 383 -21.02 -5.65 16.29
N ARG A 384 -22.23 -5.11 16.08
CA ARG A 384 -23.45 -5.90 15.94
C ARG A 384 -24.52 -5.19 15.13
N VAL A 385 -25.44 -5.98 14.57
CA VAL A 385 -26.68 -5.45 14.01
C VAL A 385 -27.58 -4.87 15.10
N GLU A 386 -28.30 -3.79 14.76
CA GLU A 386 -29.23 -3.12 15.66
C GLU A 386 -30.42 -4.03 16.01
N THR A 387 -30.91 -4.79 15.04
CA THR A 387 -32.04 -5.71 15.17
C THR A 387 -31.68 -7.08 14.58
N ALA A 388 -32.18 -8.16 15.18
CA ALA A 388 -31.97 -9.52 14.65
C ALA A 388 -32.72 -9.76 13.33
N HIS A 389 -33.91 -9.16 13.18
CA HIS A 389 -34.72 -9.29 11.98
C HIS A 389 -34.33 -8.22 10.95
N PRO A 390 -34.16 -8.59 9.66
CA PRO A 390 -33.88 -7.62 8.61
C PRO A 390 -35.14 -6.82 8.23
N ARG A 391 -34.89 -5.69 7.56
CA ARG A 391 -35.90 -4.86 6.90
C ARG A 391 -35.98 -5.18 5.41
N SER A 392 -37.08 -4.80 4.76
CA SER A 392 -37.28 -5.07 3.33
C SER A 392 -36.56 -4.06 2.46
N MET A 393 -35.99 -4.51 1.34
CA MET A 393 -35.37 -3.62 0.36
C MET A 393 -36.37 -2.68 -0.33
N GLN A 394 -37.68 -2.90 -0.16
CA GLN A 394 -38.73 -1.98 -0.63
C GLN A 394 -38.63 -0.57 -0.03
N ASP A 395 -37.98 -0.43 1.13
CA ASP A 395 -37.70 0.87 1.76
C ASP A 395 -36.80 1.74 0.86
N TRP A 396 -36.08 1.14 -0.10
CA TRP A 396 -35.20 1.80 -1.08
C TRP A 396 -35.88 1.87 -2.45
N GLY A 397 -36.85 2.79 -2.57
CA GLY A 397 -37.72 2.91 -3.73
C GLY A 397 -36.98 3.01 -5.07
N GLY A 398 -37.24 2.05 -5.97
CA GLY A 398 -36.68 1.99 -7.32
C GLY A 398 -35.36 1.21 -7.44
N ILE A 399 -34.78 0.76 -6.34
CA ILE A 399 -33.59 -0.10 -6.34
C ILE A 399 -34.01 -1.57 -6.55
N PRO A 400 -33.27 -2.36 -7.37
CA PRO A 400 -33.50 -3.79 -7.48
C PRO A 400 -33.42 -4.51 -6.13
N MET A 401 -34.16 -5.61 -5.98
CA MET A 401 -34.15 -6.40 -4.74
C MET A 401 -32.78 -7.06 -4.50
N ASP A 402 -32.12 -7.47 -5.58
CA ASP A 402 -30.79 -8.08 -5.54
C ASP A 402 -29.76 -7.12 -6.15
N ILE A 403 -28.77 -6.79 -5.33
CA ILE A 403 -27.67 -5.88 -5.65
C ILE A 403 -26.35 -6.59 -5.41
N ASP A 404 -25.33 -6.23 -6.18
CA ASP A 404 -23.98 -6.77 -6.10
C ASP A 404 -23.05 -5.86 -5.27
N ALA A 405 -23.35 -4.57 -5.16
CA ALA A 405 -22.56 -3.63 -4.38
C ALA A 405 -23.34 -2.35 -4.10
N ALA A 406 -22.88 -1.57 -3.11
CA ALA A 406 -23.38 -0.23 -2.87
C ALA A 406 -22.29 0.68 -2.30
N PHE A 407 -22.31 1.96 -2.64
CA PHE A 407 -21.41 2.96 -2.04
C PHE A 407 -22.05 4.35 -2.03
N GLN A 408 -21.60 5.22 -1.13
CA GLN A 408 -21.97 6.65 -1.14
C GLN A 408 -20.91 7.46 -1.87
N ASP A 409 -21.29 8.35 -2.78
CA ASP A 409 -20.36 9.28 -3.42
C ASP A 409 -20.05 10.51 -2.55
N ARG A 410 -19.06 11.30 -2.96
CA ARG A 410 -18.65 12.54 -2.27
C ARG A 410 -19.73 13.62 -2.19
N TYR A 411 -20.83 13.47 -2.94
CA TYR A 411 -21.95 14.40 -2.98
C TYR A 411 -23.13 13.90 -2.13
N GLY A 412 -23.00 12.75 -1.46
CA GLY A 412 -24.01 12.20 -0.56
C GLY A 412 -25.01 11.24 -1.21
N TYR A 413 -24.90 11.00 -2.52
CA TYR A 413 -25.79 10.06 -3.20
C TYR A 413 -25.34 8.62 -2.96
N ALA A 414 -26.29 7.73 -2.70
CA ALA A 414 -26.02 6.31 -2.69
C ALA A 414 -26.06 5.76 -4.13
N HIS A 415 -25.14 4.87 -4.45
CA HIS A 415 -25.08 4.16 -5.72
C HIS A 415 -25.24 2.68 -5.41
N PHE A 416 -26.16 2.03 -6.12
CA PHE A 416 -26.43 0.60 -6.00
C PHE A 416 -26.11 -0.06 -7.33
N LEU A 417 -25.40 -1.19 -7.31
CA LEU A 417 -24.95 -1.88 -8.50
C LEU A 417 -25.66 -3.23 -8.58
N SER A 418 -26.01 -3.65 -9.80
CA SER A 418 -26.55 -4.98 -10.08
C SER A 418 -26.18 -5.34 -11.52
N GLY A 419 -25.44 -6.43 -11.68
CA GLY A 419 -24.82 -6.81 -12.94
C GLY A 419 -23.87 -5.73 -13.47
N MET A 420 -24.08 -5.32 -14.72
CA MET A 420 -23.28 -4.28 -15.39
C MET A 420 -23.87 -2.87 -15.25
N GLN A 421 -24.90 -2.72 -14.43
CA GLN A 421 -25.68 -1.50 -14.27
C GLN A 421 -25.60 -0.96 -12.85
N TYR A 422 -25.85 0.34 -12.72
CA TYR A 422 -25.97 1.00 -11.43
C TYR A 422 -27.11 2.00 -11.39
N TRP A 423 -27.65 2.22 -10.19
CA TRP A 423 -28.73 3.15 -9.87
C TRP A 423 -28.18 4.19 -8.90
N LYS A 424 -28.43 5.47 -9.18
CA LYS A 424 -28.11 6.56 -8.26
C LYS A 424 -29.35 6.97 -7.48
N PHE A 425 -29.23 6.96 -6.16
CA PHE A 425 -30.32 7.15 -5.21
C PHE A 425 -30.17 8.47 -4.47
N ASP A 426 -31.24 9.26 -4.48
CA ASP A 426 -31.29 10.60 -3.89
C ASP A 426 -31.52 10.53 -2.37
N PRO A 427 -30.66 11.16 -1.55
CA PRO A 427 -30.78 11.13 -0.10
C PRO A 427 -31.91 12.00 0.46
N VAL A 428 -32.40 12.97 -0.31
CA VAL A 428 -33.49 13.87 0.10
C VAL A 428 -34.83 13.31 -0.34
N GLU A 429 -34.94 12.92 -1.61
CA GLU A 429 -36.18 12.42 -2.19
C GLU A 429 -36.44 10.94 -1.89
N VAL A 430 -35.43 10.22 -1.40
CA VAL A 430 -35.49 8.79 -1.05
C VAL A 430 -36.01 7.95 -2.22
N LYS A 431 -35.50 8.25 -3.42
CA LYS A 431 -35.86 7.57 -4.68
C LYS A 431 -34.69 7.55 -5.65
N VAL A 432 -34.75 6.65 -6.61
CA VAL A 432 -33.81 6.63 -7.74
C VAL A 432 -33.97 7.88 -8.60
N LEU A 433 -32.84 8.47 -9.01
CA LEU A 433 -32.80 9.60 -9.92
C LEU A 433 -33.26 9.22 -11.32
N GLU A 434 -33.91 10.16 -12.01
CA GLU A 434 -34.28 10.00 -13.41
C GLU A 434 -33.04 9.76 -14.30
N GLY A 435 -33.18 8.88 -15.30
CA GLY A 435 -32.08 8.50 -16.20
C GLY A 435 -31.22 7.34 -15.72
N TYR A 436 -31.62 6.65 -14.65
CA TYR A 436 -31.01 5.41 -14.17
C TYR A 436 -31.94 4.19 -14.40
N PRO A 437 -31.40 2.97 -14.59
CA PRO A 437 -29.98 2.60 -14.46
C PRO A 437 -29.09 3.08 -15.61
N ARG A 438 -27.79 3.18 -15.31
CA ARG A 438 -26.72 3.45 -16.29
C ARG A 438 -25.66 2.34 -16.27
N TYR A 439 -24.80 2.27 -17.29
CA TYR A 439 -23.78 1.23 -17.41
C TYR A 439 -22.48 1.62 -16.70
N ILE A 440 -22.00 0.72 -15.84
CA ILE A 440 -20.79 0.93 -15.03
C ILE A 440 -19.57 1.18 -15.92
N GLY A 441 -19.38 0.32 -16.93
CA GLY A 441 -18.25 0.42 -17.86
C GLY A 441 -18.16 1.79 -18.56
N MET A 442 -19.30 2.37 -18.93
CA MET A 442 -19.31 3.67 -19.61
C MET A 442 -18.92 4.80 -18.67
N ASP A 443 -19.56 4.88 -17.50
CA ASP A 443 -19.46 6.06 -16.65
C ASP A 443 -18.22 6.05 -15.75
N PHE A 444 -17.71 4.87 -15.38
CA PHE A 444 -16.54 4.73 -14.51
C PHE A 444 -15.26 4.34 -15.24
N PHE A 445 -15.36 3.67 -16.39
CA PHE A 445 -14.22 3.11 -17.11
C PHE A 445 -14.04 3.65 -18.54
N GLY A 446 -14.92 4.56 -19.00
CA GLY A 446 -14.81 5.19 -20.32
C GLY A 446 -15.02 4.20 -21.48
N CYS A 447 -15.73 3.11 -21.23
CA CYS A 447 -15.98 2.08 -22.24
C CYS A 447 -16.98 2.55 -23.31
N PRO A 448 -16.87 2.03 -24.55
CA PRO A 448 -17.89 2.23 -25.57
C PRO A 448 -19.22 1.57 -25.17
N LEU A 449 -20.30 1.99 -25.83
CA LEU A 449 -21.63 1.40 -25.64
C LEU A 449 -21.55 -0.14 -25.75
N PRO A 450 -22.21 -0.89 -24.85
CA PRO A 450 -22.30 -2.34 -24.97
C PRO A 450 -22.90 -2.69 -26.34
N ILE A 451 -22.23 -3.57 -27.10
CA ILE A 451 -22.81 -4.11 -28.33
C ILE A 451 -23.96 -5.02 -27.88
N ILE A 452 -25.20 -4.53 -27.98
CA ILE A 452 -26.38 -5.38 -27.82
C ILE A 452 -26.35 -6.35 -29.00
N ASP A 453 -26.00 -7.60 -28.73
CA ASP A 453 -26.09 -8.66 -29.73
C ASP A 453 -27.58 -8.81 -30.07
N LYS A 454 -27.94 -8.67 -31.36
CA LYS A 454 -29.33 -8.58 -31.85
C LYS A 454 -30.18 -9.83 -31.59
N ALA A 455 -29.66 -10.82 -30.88
CA ALA A 455 -30.35 -12.04 -30.50
C ALA A 455 -31.31 -11.88 -29.31
N GLN A 456 -31.19 -10.82 -28.49
CA GLN A 456 -32.08 -10.60 -27.33
C GLN A 456 -33.30 -9.69 -27.58
N GLU A 457 -33.40 -9.03 -28.74
CA GLU A 457 -34.57 -8.20 -29.10
C GLU A 457 -35.86 -9.02 -29.30
N VAL A 458 -35.78 -10.34 -29.51
CA VAL A 458 -36.95 -11.18 -29.78
C VAL A 458 -37.80 -11.47 -28.53
N HIS A 459 -37.26 -11.28 -27.32
CA HIS A 459 -38.03 -11.49 -26.07
C HIS A 459 -38.71 -10.23 -25.51
N ILE A 460 -38.29 -9.03 -25.92
CA ILE A 460 -38.90 -7.77 -25.45
C ILE A 460 -40.09 -7.37 -26.34
N ALA A 461 -40.13 -7.80 -27.60
CA ALA A 461 -41.18 -7.43 -28.55
C ALA A 461 -42.50 -8.25 -28.43
N ARG A 462 -42.60 -9.24 -27.54
CA ARG A 462 -43.80 -10.11 -27.40
C ARG A 462 -44.71 -9.78 -26.20
N GLY A 463 -44.44 -8.70 -25.46
CA GLY A 463 -45.17 -8.35 -24.24
C GLY A 463 -46.16 -7.18 -24.35
N GLY A 464 -46.41 -6.62 -25.53
CA GLY A 464 -47.18 -5.38 -25.65
C GLY A 464 -48.05 -5.28 -26.90
N GLU A 465 -49.10 -6.09 -26.98
CA GLU A 465 -50.25 -5.78 -27.85
C GLU A 465 -51.22 -4.87 -27.11
N TRP A 466 -51.22 -3.58 -27.48
CA TRP A 466 -52.26 -2.64 -27.12
C TRP A 466 -53.49 -2.85 -28.00
N ASN A 467 -54.59 -3.32 -27.41
CA ASN A 467 -55.91 -3.34 -28.05
C ASN A 467 -56.40 -1.90 -28.23
N ILE A 468 -56.43 -1.43 -29.48
CA ILE A 468 -57.17 -0.25 -29.89
C ILE A 468 -58.46 -0.75 -30.56
N THR A 469 -59.56 -0.80 -29.81
CA THR A 469 -60.90 -1.00 -30.38
C THR A 469 -61.36 0.30 -31.04
N ALA A 470 -61.49 0.27 -32.36
CA ALA A 470 -62.27 1.23 -33.13
C ALA A 470 -63.60 0.58 -33.56
N LYS A 471 -64.71 1.00 -32.94
CA LYS A 471 -66.00 1.29 -33.58
C LYS A 471 -67.00 1.84 -32.59
#